data_AF-A0A5T2MDJ0-F1
#
_entry.id   AF-A0A5T2MDJ0-F1
#
_cell.length_a   1.000
_cell.length_b   1.000
_cell.length_c   1.000
_cell.angle_alpha   90.00
_cell.angle_beta   90.00
_cell.angle_gamma   90.00
#
_symmetry.space_group_name_H-M   'P 1'
#
loop_
_entity.id
_entity.type
_entity.pdbx_description
1 polymer ?
#
loop_
_entity_poly.entity_id
_entity_poly.type
_entity_poly.pdbx_seq_one_letter_code
_entity_poly.pdbx_strand_id
1 'polypeptide(L)'
;VTKEGVDTTTVAAQLAAAGVTGADKDNTSLVKLSFEDKNGKVIDGGYAVKMGDDFYAATYDEKTGTITAKTTTYTDGAGVAQTGAVKFGGANGKSEVVTATDGKTYLASDLDKHNFRTGGELKEVNTDKTENPLQKIDAALAQVDTLRSDLGAVQNRFNSAITNLGNTVNNLSSARSRIEDSDYATEVSNMSRAQILQQAGTSVLAQANQVPQNVLSLLR
;
A
#
# COMPACT_ATOMS: atom_id res chain seq x y z
N VAL A 1 -34.20 18.08 24.47
CA VAL A 1 -34.98 18.33 25.70
C VAL A 1 -34.08 18.12 26.91
N THR A 2 -33.98 19.09 27.81
CA THR A 2 -33.21 18.96 29.06
C THR A 2 -33.99 18.11 30.05
N LYS A 3 -33.33 17.13 30.67
CA LYS A 3 -33.92 16.35 31.76
C LYS A 3 -33.49 16.99 33.09
N GLU A 4 -34.38 17.79 33.67
CA GLU A 4 -34.11 18.45 34.95
C GLU A 4 -34.09 17.42 36.10
N GLY A 5 -33.24 17.66 37.11
CA GLY A 5 -33.16 16.84 38.32
C GLY A 5 -32.30 15.57 38.23
N VAL A 6 -31.52 15.39 37.17
CA VAL A 6 -30.55 14.27 37.07
C VAL A 6 -29.19 14.73 37.58
N ASP A 7 -28.59 13.97 38.49
CA ASP A 7 -27.25 14.25 39.03
C ASP A 7 -26.17 14.01 37.96
N THR A 8 -25.47 15.07 37.57
CA THR A 8 -24.39 15.05 36.59
C THR A 8 -23.00 14.99 37.22
N THR A 9 -22.87 14.92 38.55
CA THR A 9 -21.57 14.96 39.26
C THR A 9 -20.61 13.88 38.76
N THR A 10 -21.07 12.63 38.64
CA THR A 10 -20.24 11.51 38.19
C THR A 10 -19.79 11.67 36.74
N VAL A 11 -20.71 12.06 35.84
CA VAL A 11 -20.37 12.21 34.42
C VAL A 11 -19.50 13.44 34.17
N ALA A 12 -19.67 14.52 34.93
CA ALA A 12 -18.80 15.69 34.88
C ALA A 12 -17.36 15.31 35.26
N ALA A 13 -17.17 14.50 36.30
CA ALA A 13 -15.85 13.97 36.66
C ALA A 13 -15.23 13.09 35.57
N GLN A 14 -16.05 12.27 34.88
CA GLN A 14 -15.59 11.48 33.72
C GLN A 14 -15.15 12.38 32.56
N LEU A 15 -15.91 13.44 32.25
CA LEU A 15 -15.55 14.40 31.21
C LEU A 15 -14.26 15.15 31.56
N ALA A 16 -14.11 15.59 32.82
CA ALA A 16 -12.89 16.23 33.30
C ALA A 16 -11.66 15.30 33.17
N ALA A 17 -11.80 14.03 33.56
CA ALA A 17 -10.75 13.02 33.38
C ALA A 17 -10.41 12.75 31.91
N ALA A 18 -11.38 12.96 31.01
CA ALA A 18 -11.22 12.83 29.56
C ALA A 18 -10.84 14.15 28.86
N GLY A 19 -10.34 15.14 29.62
CA GLY A 19 -9.75 16.38 29.10
C GLY A 19 -10.71 17.57 28.95
N VAL A 20 -11.98 17.46 29.37
CA VAL A 20 -12.93 18.58 29.34
C VAL A 20 -12.69 19.51 30.52
N THR A 21 -11.99 20.62 30.26
CA THR A 21 -11.62 21.57 31.31
C THR A 21 -12.85 22.27 31.89
N GLY A 22 -13.01 22.22 33.20
CA GLY A 22 -14.07 22.92 33.92
C GLY A 22 -15.41 22.21 33.97
N ALA A 23 -15.51 20.95 33.52
CA ALA A 23 -16.74 20.16 33.67
C ALA A 23 -17.09 19.95 35.15
N ASP A 24 -18.29 20.38 35.55
CA ASP A 24 -18.84 20.24 36.90
C ASP A 24 -20.37 20.05 36.84
N LYS A 25 -20.98 19.58 37.92
CA LYS A 25 -22.43 19.45 38.05
C LYS A 25 -23.18 20.78 37.82
N ASP A 26 -22.57 21.93 38.15
CA ASP A 26 -23.24 23.23 38.05
C ASP A 26 -23.29 23.77 36.60
N ASN A 27 -22.47 23.22 35.69
CA ASN A 27 -22.43 23.64 34.28
C ASN A 27 -22.68 22.52 33.27
N THR A 28 -23.03 21.32 33.75
CA THR A 28 -23.40 20.18 32.92
C THR A 28 -24.87 19.82 33.10
N SER A 29 -25.53 19.48 31.99
CA SER A 29 -26.93 19.03 32.03
C SER A 29 -27.16 17.87 31.07
N LEU A 30 -27.97 16.90 31.47
CA LEU A 30 -28.35 15.80 30.58
C LEU A 30 -29.43 16.29 29.60
N VAL A 31 -29.18 16.09 28.31
CA VAL A 31 -30.12 16.39 27.25
C VAL A 31 -30.35 15.17 26.37
N LYS A 32 -31.58 15.01 25.88
CA LYS A 32 -31.86 14.14 24.74
C LYS A 32 -31.80 14.97 23.46
N LEU A 33 -30.95 14.56 22.53
CA LEU A 33 -30.74 15.27 21.27
C LEU A 33 -31.88 15.01 20.28
N SER A 34 -32.06 15.96 19.37
CA SER A 34 -32.96 15.85 18.22
C SER A 34 -32.30 16.55 17.04
N PHE A 35 -32.45 16.00 15.84
CA PHE A 35 -31.87 16.54 14.63
C PHE A 35 -32.96 16.81 13.62
N GLU A 36 -32.98 18.02 13.08
CA GLU A 36 -33.92 18.44 12.04
C GLU A 36 -33.20 18.52 10.71
N ASP A 37 -33.79 17.94 9.66
CA ASP A 37 -33.28 18.09 8.30
C ASP A 37 -33.79 19.38 7.62
N LYS A 38 -33.25 19.68 6.44
CA LYS A 38 -33.65 20.85 5.65
C LYS A 38 -35.13 20.86 5.21
N ASN A 39 -35.83 19.73 5.36
CA ASN A 39 -37.24 19.59 5.02
C ASN A 39 -38.14 19.70 6.27
N GLY A 40 -37.58 20.00 7.44
CA GLY A 40 -38.31 20.10 8.71
C GLY A 40 -38.59 18.75 9.38
N LYS A 41 -38.00 17.65 8.88
CA LYS A 41 -38.18 16.34 9.51
C LYS A 41 -37.25 16.23 10.72
N VAL A 42 -37.83 16.03 11.89
CA VAL A 42 -37.10 15.81 13.14
C VAL A 42 -36.92 14.31 13.37
N ILE A 43 -35.71 13.92 13.78
CA ILE A 43 -35.40 12.60 14.31
C ILE A 43 -34.82 12.73 15.73
N ASP A 44 -35.22 11.82 16.61
CA ASP A 44 -34.61 11.71 17.93
C ASP A 44 -33.18 11.18 17.82
N GLY A 45 -32.29 11.80 18.58
CA GLY A 45 -30.92 11.34 18.79
C GLY A 45 -30.75 10.60 20.12
N GLY A 46 -29.48 10.30 20.44
CA GLY A 46 -29.10 9.75 21.73
C GLY A 46 -29.11 10.80 22.85
N TYR A 47 -28.63 10.38 24.02
CA TYR A 47 -28.38 11.26 25.14
C TYR A 47 -27.01 11.94 25.01
N ALA A 48 -26.92 13.15 25.54
CA ALA A 48 -25.70 13.92 25.61
C ALA A 48 -25.64 14.71 26.92
N VAL A 49 -24.41 15.00 27.37
CA VAL A 49 -24.16 15.98 28.42
C VAL A 49 -23.86 17.30 27.74
N LYS A 50 -24.73 18.28 27.93
CA LYS A 50 -24.53 19.65 27.44
C LYS A 50 -23.69 20.44 28.43
N MET A 51 -22.66 21.12 27.93
CA MET A 51 -21.84 22.08 28.67
C MET A 51 -21.54 23.26 27.75
N GLY A 52 -22.05 24.45 28.10
CA GLY A 52 -22.02 25.60 27.18
C GLY A 52 -22.71 25.27 25.85
N ASP A 53 -21.99 25.43 24.75
CA ASP A 53 -22.45 25.12 23.39
C ASP A 53 -22.11 23.69 22.94
N ASP A 54 -21.36 22.95 23.76
CA ASP A 54 -20.88 21.62 23.43
C ASP A 54 -21.82 20.53 23.94
N PHE A 55 -21.94 19.46 23.14
CA PHE A 55 -22.72 18.28 23.44
C PHE A 55 -21.81 17.06 23.47
N TYR A 56 -21.52 16.54 24.66
CA TYR A 56 -20.71 15.34 24.85
C TYR A 56 -21.59 14.09 24.80
N ALA A 57 -21.22 13.11 23.98
CA ALA A 57 -21.97 11.86 23.84
C ALA A 57 -21.96 11.09 25.16
N ALA A 58 -23.13 10.62 25.58
CA ALA A 58 -23.28 9.87 26.82
C ALA A 58 -24.36 8.79 26.69
N THR A 59 -24.21 7.72 27.46
CA THR A 59 -25.31 6.78 27.70
C THR A 59 -26.04 7.18 28.97
N TYR A 60 -27.35 6.92 28.99
CA TYR A 60 -28.18 7.15 30.16
C TYR A 60 -29.03 5.90 30.41
N ASP A 61 -28.88 5.31 31.58
CA ASP A 61 -29.69 4.19 32.03
C ASP A 61 -30.90 4.72 32.80
N GLU A 62 -32.09 4.62 32.19
CA GLU A 62 -33.33 5.13 32.77
C GLU A 62 -33.74 4.42 34.07
N LYS A 63 -33.26 3.19 34.31
CA LYS A 63 -33.59 2.41 35.52
C LYS A 63 -32.77 2.85 36.72
N THR A 64 -31.49 3.11 36.50
CA THR A 64 -30.55 3.47 37.57
C THR A 64 -30.33 4.97 37.69
N GLY A 65 -30.70 5.74 36.66
CA GLY A 65 -30.38 7.16 36.56
C GLY A 65 -28.91 7.45 36.24
N THR A 66 -28.11 6.41 35.95
CA THR A 66 -26.67 6.55 35.72
C THR A 66 -26.41 7.16 34.35
N ILE A 67 -25.56 8.17 34.32
CA ILE A 67 -25.02 8.76 33.09
C ILE A 67 -23.56 8.32 32.95
N THR A 68 -23.17 7.84 31.77
CA THR A 68 -21.78 7.48 31.46
C THR A 68 -21.32 8.23 30.23
N ALA A 69 -20.26 9.03 30.36
CA ALA A 69 -19.63 9.72 29.24
C ALA A 69 -19.03 8.72 28.27
N LYS A 70 -19.26 8.93 26.98
CA LYS A 70 -18.54 8.20 25.94
C LYS A 70 -17.16 8.82 25.76
N THR A 71 -16.14 7.97 25.75
CA THR A 71 -14.75 8.38 25.61
C THR A 71 -14.05 7.50 24.58
N THR A 72 -12.97 8.02 24.02
CA THR A 72 -12.08 7.30 23.10
C THR A 72 -10.67 7.34 23.66
N THR A 73 -9.97 6.22 23.65
CA THR A 73 -8.56 6.17 24.05
C THR A 73 -7.66 6.24 22.83
N TYR A 74 -6.50 6.88 22.96
CA TYR A 74 -5.48 6.95 21.91
C TYR A 74 -4.11 7.16 22.56
N THR A 75 -3.04 7.02 21.78
CA THR A 75 -1.68 7.33 22.21
C THR A 75 -1.22 8.58 21.49
N ASP A 76 -0.79 9.60 22.21
CA ASP A 76 -0.31 10.86 21.63
C ASP A 76 1.06 10.71 20.94
N GLY A 77 1.53 11.80 20.30
CA GLY A 77 2.82 11.82 19.61
C GLY A 77 4.02 11.61 20.53
N ALA A 78 3.88 11.87 21.84
CA ALA A 78 4.89 11.57 22.85
C ALA A 78 4.87 10.10 23.31
N GLY A 79 3.85 9.33 22.91
CA GLY A 79 3.70 7.94 23.31
C GLY A 79 2.91 7.73 24.59
N VAL A 80 2.23 8.75 25.10
CA VAL A 80 1.45 8.68 26.34
C VAL A 80 0.01 8.30 25.99
N ALA A 81 -0.56 7.38 26.77
CA ALA A 81 -1.97 7.01 26.64
C ALA A 81 -2.86 8.17 27.11
N GLN A 82 -3.79 8.55 26.25
CA GLN A 82 -4.75 9.63 26.46
C GLN A 82 -6.17 9.08 26.37
N THR A 83 -7.09 9.78 27.04
CA THR A 83 -8.53 9.56 26.92
C THR A 83 -9.17 10.88 26.53
N GLY A 84 -9.91 10.89 25.42
CA GLY A 84 -10.65 12.07 24.96
C GLY A 84 -12.16 11.88 25.12
N ALA A 85 -12.85 12.92 25.56
CA ALA A 85 -14.30 12.94 25.60
C ALA A 85 -14.89 13.00 24.18
N VAL A 86 -15.87 12.16 23.90
CA VAL A 86 -16.56 12.16 22.61
C VAL A 86 -17.61 13.27 22.60
N LYS A 87 -17.52 14.16 21.63
CA LYS A 87 -18.45 15.26 21.36
C LYS A 87 -19.25 14.98 20.08
N PHE A 88 -20.47 15.52 19.98
CA PHE A 88 -21.19 15.60 18.72
C PHE A 88 -20.74 16.83 17.92
N GLY A 89 -20.37 16.61 16.66
CA GLY A 89 -19.85 17.64 15.76
C GLY A 89 -19.74 17.15 14.32
N GLY A 90 -18.69 17.59 13.62
CA GLY A 90 -18.50 17.38 12.19
C GLY A 90 -19.50 18.15 11.32
N ALA A 91 -19.37 18.04 9.99
CA ALA A 91 -20.21 18.78 9.03
C ALA A 91 -21.73 18.52 9.12
N ASN A 92 -22.16 17.48 9.84
CA ASN A 92 -23.57 17.15 10.05
C ASN A 92 -24.08 17.49 11.47
N GLY A 93 -23.22 18.00 12.35
CA GLY A 93 -23.51 18.32 13.76
C GLY A 93 -23.84 17.13 14.66
N LYS A 94 -23.69 15.89 14.17
CA LYS A 94 -24.10 14.65 14.87
C LYS A 94 -23.08 13.54 14.78
N SER A 95 -21.94 13.77 14.13
CA SER A 95 -20.83 12.82 14.12
C SER A 95 -20.15 12.84 15.49
N GLU A 96 -19.73 11.68 15.96
CA GLU A 96 -18.93 11.55 17.16
C GLU A 96 -17.48 11.90 16.85
N VAL A 97 -16.97 12.93 17.51
CA VAL A 97 -15.66 13.51 17.29
C VAL A 97 -14.93 13.72 18.60
N VAL A 98 -13.60 13.73 18.55
CA VAL A 98 -12.73 13.98 19.70
C VAL A 98 -11.68 14.99 19.29
N THR A 99 -11.50 16.03 20.10
CA THR A 99 -10.34 16.92 19.99
C THR A 99 -9.20 16.31 20.79
N ALA A 100 -8.13 15.90 20.09
CA ALA A 100 -6.98 15.29 20.73
C ALA A 100 -6.06 16.34 21.36
N THR A 101 -5.03 15.89 22.09
CA THR A 101 -4.06 16.75 22.77
C THR A 101 -3.24 17.63 21.82
N ASP A 102 -3.22 17.33 20.52
CA ASP A 102 -2.57 18.14 19.48
C ASP A 102 -3.45 19.30 18.97
N GLY A 103 -4.64 19.47 19.55
CA GLY A 103 -5.60 20.52 19.21
C GLY A 103 -6.44 20.23 17.96
N LYS A 104 -6.22 19.09 17.29
CA LYS A 104 -6.98 18.69 16.10
C LYS A 104 -8.18 17.84 16.46
N THR A 105 -9.22 17.90 15.63
CA THR A 105 -10.45 17.14 15.84
C THR A 105 -10.53 15.97 14.87
N TYR A 106 -10.78 14.78 15.39
CA TYR A 106 -10.86 13.54 14.61
C TYR A 106 -12.22 12.86 14.81
N LEU A 107 -12.59 11.98 13.88
CA LEU A 107 -13.69 11.05 14.12
C LEU A 107 -13.32 10.11 15.26
N ALA A 108 -14.24 9.94 16.22
CA ALA A 108 -14.00 9.09 17.39
C ALA A 108 -13.71 7.62 17.00
N SER A 109 -14.27 7.15 15.88
CA SER A 109 -14.01 5.81 15.33
C SER A 109 -12.60 5.64 14.79
N ASP A 110 -12.05 6.67 14.15
CA ASP A 110 -10.73 6.61 13.51
C ASP A 110 -9.63 6.82 14.55
N LEU A 111 -9.95 7.57 15.60
CA LEU A 111 -9.05 7.83 16.73
C LEU A 111 -8.97 6.65 17.71
N ASP A 112 -9.96 5.74 17.76
CA ASP A 112 -10.00 4.65 18.74
C ASP A 112 -8.74 3.79 18.68
N LYS A 113 -7.98 3.82 19.78
CA LYS A 113 -6.69 3.14 19.97
C LYS A 113 -5.64 3.52 18.92
N HIS A 114 -5.84 4.62 18.20
CA HIS A 114 -4.83 5.15 17.30
C HIS A 114 -3.59 5.54 18.10
N ASN A 115 -2.41 5.34 17.52
CA ASN A 115 -1.16 5.71 18.14
C ASN A 115 -0.42 6.71 17.26
N PHE A 116 -0.40 7.99 17.62
CA PHE A 116 0.28 9.02 16.83
C PHE A 116 1.81 8.91 16.83
N ARG A 117 2.40 8.10 17.73
CA ARG A 117 3.85 7.87 17.76
C ARG A 117 4.29 6.77 16.78
N THR A 118 3.47 5.75 16.56
CA THR A 118 3.82 4.59 15.71
C THR A 118 2.91 4.41 14.51
N GLY A 119 1.71 4.98 14.55
CA GLY A 119 0.74 5.01 13.47
C GLY A 119 1.02 6.14 12.50
N GLY A 120 0.33 6.10 11.35
CA GLY A 120 0.41 7.16 10.35
C GLY A 120 -0.35 8.42 10.77
N GLU A 121 -0.33 9.43 9.90
CA GLU A 121 -1.16 10.61 10.07
C GLU A 121 -2.64 10.25 9.93
N LEU A 122 -3.45 10.68 10.88
CA LEU A 122 -4.91 10.67 10.76
C LEU A 122 -5.39 11.96 10.13
N LYS A 123 -6.45 11.87 9.33
CA LYS A 123 -7.11 13.05 8.78
C LYS A 123 -8.06 13.63 9.81
N GLU A 124 -8.01 14.94 9.97
CA GLU A 124 -9.00 15.67 10.75
C GLU A 124 -10.40 15.48 10.18
N VAL A 125 -11.39 15.48 11.05
CA VAL A 125 -12.79 15.45 10.63
C VAL A 125 -13.13 16.75 9.92
N ASN A 126 -13.84 16.65 8.80
CA ASN A 126 -14.29 17.83 8.10
C ASN A 126 -15.46 18.49 8.87
N THR A 127 -15.32 19.77 9.17
CA THR A 127 -16.36 20.59 9.82
C THR A 127 -17.34 21.18 8.82
N ASP A 128 -16.96 21.25 7.54
CA ASP A 128 -17.74 21.88 6.49
C ASP A 128 -17.94 20.96 5.29
N LYS A 129 -18.82 21.36 4.38
CA LYS A 129 -18.98 20.65 3.10
C LYS A 129 -17.77 20.97 2.23
N THR A 130 -17.18 19.95 1.62
CA THR A 130 -16.09 20.13 0.66
C THR A 130 -16.54 20.99 -0.52
N GLU A 131 -15.88 22.12 -0.71
CA GLU A 131 -16.11 22.97 -1.88
C GLU A 131 -15.56 22.32 -3.16
N ASN A 132 -16.30 22.50 -4.26
CA ASN A 132 -15.98 22.00 -5.61
C ASN A 132 -15.47 20.54 -5.60
N PRO A 133 -16.24 19.58 -5.05
CA PRO A 133 -15.77 18.21 -4.86
C PRO A 133 -15.42 17.53 -6.18
N LEU A 134 -16.14 17.84 -7.27
CA LEU A 134 -15.86 17.29 -8.60
C LEU A 134 -14.49 17.74 -9.11
N GLN A 135 -14.12 19.00 -8.94
CA GLN A 135 -12.80 19.49 -9.35
C GLN A 135 -11.66 18.79 -8.59
N LYS A 136 -11.86 18.52 -7.29
CA LYS A 136 -10.88 17.75 -6.49
C LYS A 136 -10.78 16.31 -6.95
N ILE A 137 -11.91 15.70 -7.33
CA ILE A 137 -11.95 14.34 -7.89
C ILE A 137 -11.25 14.31 -9.26
N ASP A 138 -11.51 15.27 -10.14
CA ASP A 138 -10.86 15.37 -11.45
C ASP A 138 -9.35 15.53 -11.31
N ALA A 139 -8.88 16.34 -10.35
CA ALA A 139 -7.47 16.45 -10.05
C ALA A 139 -6.85 15.13 -9.58
N ALA A 140 -7.57 14.36 -8.74
CA ALA A 140 -7.11 13.04 -8.31
C ALA A 140 -7.09 12.02 -9.47
N LEU A 141 -8.08 12.06 -10.36
CA LEU A 141 -8.12 11.22 -11.56
C LEU A 141 -6.96 11.54 -12.50
N ALA A 142 -6.65 12.83 -12.71
CA ALA A 142 -5.52 13.25 -13.53
C ALA A 142 -4.17 12.73 -12.99
N GLN A 143 -4.01 12.67 -11.66
CA GLN A 143 -2.81 12.08 -11.04
C GLN A 143 -2.70 10.58 -11.33
N VAL A 144 -3.82 9.84 -11.22
CA VAL A 144 -3.87 8.40 -11.54
C VAL A 144 -3.57 8.15 -13.02
N ASP A 145 -4.15 8.95 -13.90
CA ASP A 145 -3.95 8.83 -15.35
C ASP A 145 -2.50 9.12 -15.75
N THR A 146 -1.87 10.11 -15.13
CA THR A 146 -0.44 10.40 -15.33
C THR A 146 0.41 9.20 -14.93
N LEU A 147 0.19 8.66 -13.73
CA LEU A 147 0.91 7.47 -13.26
C LEU A 147 0.71 6.27 -14.19
N ARG A 148 -0.51 6.06 -14.69
CA ARG A 148 -0.81 4.99 -15.65
C ARG A 148 -0.10 5.18 -16.98
N SER A 149 -0.04 6.41 -17.47
CA SER A 149 0.70 6.78 -18.69
C SER A 149 2.19 6.49 -18.53
N ASP A 150 2.79 6.90 -17.41
CA ASP A 150 4.21 6.67 -17.13
C ASP A 150 4.52 5.17 -17.03
N LEU A 151 3.67 4.39 -16.36
CA LEU A 151 3.80 2.93 -16.30
C LEU A 151 3.68 2.31 -17.70
N GLY A 152 2.78 2.79 -18.55
CA GLY A 152 2.67 2.34 -19.94
C GLY A 152 3.91 2.65 -20.78
N ALA A 153 4.49 3.85 -20.62
CA ALA A 153 5.73 4.23 -21.27
C ALA A 153 6.90 3.34 -20.83
N VAL A 154 6.99 3.04 -19.53
CA VAL A 154 8.00 2.12 -18.97
C VAL A 154 7.81 0.71 -19.51
N GLN A 155 6.57 0.21 -19.61
CA GLN A 155 6.28 -1.09 -20.23
C GLN A 155 6.73 -1.13 -21.70
N ASN A 156 6.48 -0.08 -22.49
CA ASN A 156 6.95 -0.01 -23.87
C ASN A 156 8.49 -0.03 -23.98
N ARG A 157 9.17 0.65 -23.05
CA ARG A 157 10.64 0.63 -22.98
C ARG A 157 11.16 -0.76 -22.60
N PHE A 158 10.51 -1.45 -21.67
CA PHE A 158 10.86 -2.83 -21.32
C PHE A 158 10.64 -3.79 -22.49
N ASN A 159 9.50 -3.70 -23.20
CA ASN A 159 9.26 -4.51 -24.39
C ASN A 159 10.33 -4.29 -25.46
N SER A 160 10.70 -3.03 -25.71
CA SER A 160 11.77 -2.70 -26.67
C SER A 160 13.13 -3.28 -26.24
N ALA A 161 13.46 -3.18 -24.95
CA ALA A 161 14.69 -3.78 -24.40
C ALA A 161 14.67 -5.31 -24.54
N ILE A 162 13.56 -5.97 -24.25
CA ILE A 162 13.38 -7.42 -24.39
C ILE A 162 13.56 -7.84 -25.84
N THR A 163 12.94 -7.14 -26.81
CA THR A 163 13.10 -7.45 -28.24
C THR A 163 14.56 -7.31 -28.69
N ASN A 164 15.24 -6.22 -28.30
CA ASN A 164 16.64 -6.01 -28.65
C ASN A 164 17.57 -7.05 -28.02
N LEU A 165 17.32 -7.42 -26.76
CA LEU A 165 18.06 -8.49 -26.08
C LEU A 165 17.81 -9.84 -26.75
N GLY A 166 16.57 -10.15 -27.13
CA GLY A 166 16.22 -11.36 -27.88
C GLY A 166 16.96 -11.46 -29.21
N ASN A 167 16.99 -10.38 -29.99
CA ASN A 167 17.76 -10.31 -31.24
C ASN A 167 19.26 -10.50 -31.01
N THR A 168 19.81 -9.89 -29.95
CA THR A 168 21.22 -10.02 -29.59
C THR A 168 21.57 -11.47 -29.24
N VAL A 169 20.73 -12.13 -28.43
CA VAL A 169 20.88 -13.55 -28.07
C VAL A 169 20.82 -14.44 -29.31
N ASN A 170 19.87 -14.22 -30.23
CA ASN A 170 19.76 -14.99 -31.47
C ASN A 170 20.99 -14.83 -32.37
N ASN A 171 21.47 -13.59 -32.55
CA ASN A 171 22.66 -13.30 -33.35
C ASN A 171 23.91 -13.93 -32.73
N LEU A 172 24.09 -13.81 -31.42
CA LEU A 172 25.23 -14.38 -30.70
C LEU A 172 25.21 -15.91 -30.74
N SER A 173 24.03 -16.53 -30.55
CA SER A 173 23.86 -17.97 -30.66
C SER A 173 24.17 -18.49 -32.07
N SER A 174 23.71 -17.78 -33.11
CA SER A 174 23.99 -18.12 -34.51
C SER A 174 25.48 -17.96 -34.86
N ALA A 175 26.11 -16.88 -34.38
CA ALA A 175 27.55 -16.66 -34.57
C ALA A 175 28.37 -17.76 -33.88
N ARG A 176 28.00 -18.13 -32.64
CA ARG A 176 28.63 -19.23 -31.91
C ARG A 176 28.47 -20.57 -32.65
N SER A 177 27.27 -20.89 -33.14
CA SER A 177 27.04 -22.11 -33.93
C SER A 177 27.90 -22.15 -35.19
N ARG A 178 28.04 -21.03 -35.92
CA ARG A 178 28.93 -20.98 -37.10
C ARG A 178 30.41 -21.19 -36.76
N ILE A 179 30.87 -20.64 -35.63
CA ILE A 179 32.24 -20.85 -35.15
C ILE A 179 32.44 -22.33 -34.81
N GLU A 180 31.56 -22.89 -33.99
CA GLU A 180 31.63 -24.30 -33.57
C GLU A 180 31.54 -25.27 -34.76
N ASP A 181 30.62 -25.05 -35.70
CA ASP A 181 30.47 -25.88 -36.90
C ASP A 181 31.70 -25.78 -37.84
N SER A 182 32.28 -24.59 -37.98
CA SER A 182 33.48 -24.37 -38.80
C SER A 182 34.73 -25.01 -38.19
N ASP A 183 34.89 -24.88 -36.87
CA ASP A 183 35.98 -25.52 -36.13
C ASP A 183 35.84 -27.05 -36.21
N TYR A 184 34.63 -27.57 -36.06
CA TYR A 184 34.35 -29.00 -36.22
C TYR A 184 34.65 -29.50 -37.64
N ALA A 185 34.22 -28.78 -38.68
CA ALA A 185 34.50 -29.14 -40.07
C ALA A 185 36.02 -29.17 -40.36
N THR A 186 36.78 -28.23 -39.79
CA THR A 186 38.24 -28.17 -39.93
C THR A 186 38.92 -29.35 -39.23
N GLU A 187 38.52 -29.66 -38.00
CA GLU A 187 39.06 -30.79 -37.25
C GLU A 187 38.75 -32.13 -37.92
N VAL A 188 37.51 -32.33 -38.38
CA VAL A 188 37.12 -33.53 -39.13
C VAL A 188 37.90 -33.66 -40.44
N SER A 189 38.15 -32.56 -41.15
CA SER A 189 38.95 -32.57 -42.38
C SER A 189 40.41 -32.95 -42.10
N ASN A 190 40.99 -32.44 -41.01
CA ASN A 190 42.33 -32.81 -40.58
C ASN A 190 42.41 -34.27 -40.13
N MET A 191 41.42 -34.75 -39.37
CA MET A 191 41.30 -36.15 -38.99
C MET A 191 41.20 -37.07 -40.21
N SER A 192 40.33 -36.73 -41.18
CA SER A 192 40.17 -37.49 -42.42
C SER A 192 41.46 -37.49 -43.24
N ARG A 193 42.12 -36.33 -43.39
CA ARG A 193 43.43 -36.23 -44.04
C ARG A 193 44.47 -37.10 -43.35
N ALA A 194 44.53 -37.10 -42.02
CA ALA A 194 45.45 -37.93 -41.25
C ALA A 194 45.16 -39.43 -41.45
N GLN A 195 43.89 -39.84 -41.47
CA GLN A 195 43.49 -41.22 -41.77
C GLN A 195 43.86 -41.65 -43.19
N ILE A 196 43.63 -40.79 -44.19
CA ILE A 196 44.02 -41.05 -45.58
C ILE A 196 45.54 -41.15 -45.70
N LEU A 197 46.30 -40.25 -45.06
CA LEU A 197 47.76 -40.31 -45.03
C LEU A 197 48.26 -41.60 -44.38
N GLN A 198 47.61 -42.07 -43.31
CA GLN A 198 47.95 -43.35 -42.70
C GLN A 198 47.68 -44.54 -43.65
N GLN A 199 46.54 -44.56 -44.35
CA GLN A 199 46.21 -45.61 -45.33
C GLN A 199 47.08 -45.55 -46.60
N ALA A 200 47.38 -44.35 -47.10
CA ALA A 200 48.28 -44.15 -48.22
C ALA A 200 49.72 -44.49 -47.83
N GLY A 201 50.16 -44.13 -46.63
CA GLY A 201 51.47 -44.49 -46.09
C GLY A 201 51.67 -46.00 -46.04
N THR A 202 50.67 -46.77 -45.59
CA THR A 202 50.74 -48.25 -45.59
C THR A 202 50.69 -48.83 -47.00
N SER A 203 49.87 -48.28 -47.90
CA SER A 203 49.79 -48.73 -49.30
C SER A 203 51.06 -48.41 -50.09
N VAL A 204 51.64 -47.22 -49.94
CA VAL A 204 52.92 -46.83 -50.54
C VAL A 204 54.06 -47.65 -49.96
N LEU A 205 54.06 -47.95 -48.66
CA LEU A 205 55.04 -48.90 -48.09
C LEU A 205 54.90 -50.28 -48.75
N ALA A 206 53.66 -50.78 -48.91
CA ALA A 206 53.41 -52.07 -49.54
C ALA A 206 53.86 -52.08 -51.01
N GLN A 207 53.62 -50.99 -51.76
CA GLN A 207 53.99 -50.86 -53.16
C GLN A 207 55.50 -50.64 -53.34
N ALA A 208 56.14 -49.84 -52.48
CA ALA A 208 57.58 -49.66 -52.43
C ALA A 208 58.31 -50.95 -52.05
N ASN A 209 57.71 -51.82 -51.23
CA ASN A 209 58.26 -53.15 -50.93
C ASN A 209 58.13 -54.14 -52.10
N GLN A 210 57.22 -53.90 -53.06
CA GLN A 210 57.06 -54.74 -54.27
C GLN A 210 57.98 -54.29 -55.42
N VAL A 211 58.36 -53.01 -55.51
CA VAL A 211 59.26 -52.50 -56.57
C VAL A 211 60.61 -53.23 -56.65
N PRO A 212 61.32 -53.54 -55.54
CA PRO A 212 62.55 -54.33 -55.57
C PRO A 212 62.36 -55.74 -56.14
N GLN A 213 61.18 -56.34 -55.95
CA GLN A 213 60.87 -57.69 -56.45
C GLN A 213 60.72 -57.71 -57.98
N ASN A 214 60.17 -56.64 -58.57
CA ASN A 214 60.10 -56.49 -60.03
C ASN A 214 61.48 -56.26 -60.66
N VAL A 215 62.42 -55.61 -59.95
CA VAL A 215 63.81 -55.45 -60.43
C VAL A 215 64.56 -56.78 -60.41
N LEU A 216 64.29 -57.66 -59.45
CA LEU A 216 64.82 -59.03 -59.42
C LEU A 216 64.29 -59.91 -60.58
N SER A 217 63.12 -59.59 -61.14
CA SER A 217 62.60 -60.26 -62.34
C SER A 217 63.31 -59.85 -63.63
N LEU A 218 63.98 -58.69 -63.67
CA LEU A 218 64.76 -58.20 -64.82
C LEU A 218 66.22 -58.68 -64.80
N LEU A 219 66.62 -59.41 -63.76
CA LEU A 219 67.96 -59.99 -63.58
C LEU A 219 67.94 -61.53 -63.71
N ARG A 220 66.93 -62.10 -64.37
CA ARG A 220 66.81 -63.53 -64.65
C ARG A 220 66.80 -63.82 -66.14
#